data_AF-A0AA47MBL5-F1
#
_entry.id   AF-A0AA47MBL5-F1
#
_cell.length_a   1.000
_cell.length_b   1.000
_cell.length_c   1.000
_cell.angle_alpha   90.00
_cell.angle_beta   90.00
_cell.angle_gamma   90.00
#
_symmetry.space_group_name_H-M   'P 1'
#
loop_
_entity.id
_entity.type
_entity.pdbx_description
1 polymer ?
#
loop_
_entity_poly.entity_id
_entity_poly.type
_entity_poly.pdbx_seq_one_letter_code
_entity_poly.pdbx_strand_id
1 'polypeptide(L)'
;MTAFANQKSTLAKSAEQIFISAGFRNWKKSREAFSRHQNSKAHLIALNTEAHIHDSIRIKLCSPSARAEEAARLALLQIVGAVRYLSKQGLALRGHSNKEGNFQNYLKDKAEDDPNLASWLKREQPHTSPKNRKQDTKHYR
;
A
#
# COMPACT_ATOMS: atom_id res chain seq x y z
N MET A 1 19.25 -29.51 8.83
CA MET A 1 18.77 -29.27 10.21
C MET A 1 19.82 -28.49 10.96
N THR A 2 19.80 -27.15 10.88
CA THR A 2 20.71 -26.28 11.62
C THR A 2 20.07 -25.97 12.98
N ALA A 3 20.67 -26.50 14.04
CA ALA A 3 20.25 -26.25 15.41
C ALA A 3 20.39 -24.75 15.72
N PHE A 4 19.27 -24.08 16.00
CA PHE A 4 19.29 -22.77 16.63
C PHE A 4 19.83 -22.94 18.04
N ALA A 5 21.14 -22.70 18.20
CA ALA A 5 21.77 -22.65 19.50
C ALA A 5 20.98 -21.67 20.38
N ASN A 6 20.56 -22.13 21.55
CA ASN A 6 19.89 -21.35 22.59
C ASN A 6 20.87 -20.29 23.13
N GLN A 7 21.13 -19.25 22.35
CA GLN A 7 21.82 -18.07 22.82
C GLN A 7 20.84 -17.33 23.74
N LYS A 8 20.99 -17.55 25.05
CA LYS A 8 20.32 -16.71 26.06
C LYS A 8 20.65 -15.25 25.73
N SER A 9 19.64 -14.55 25.21
CA SER A 9 19.74 -13.14 24.86
C SER A 9 20.35 -12.36 26.02
N THR A 10 21.44 -11.64 25.77
CA THR A 10 22.09 -10.77 26.76
C THR A 10 21.16 -9.65 27.24
N LEU A 11 20.05 -9.39 26.52
CA LEU A 11 18.98 -8.48 26.92
C LEU A 11 18.18 -9.00 28.11
N ALA A 12 18.02 -10.32 28.25
CA ALA A 12 17.30 -10.90 29.39
C ALA A 12 18.01 -10.64 30.72
N LYS A 13 19.32 -10.32 30.71
CA LYS A 13 20.10 -9.98 31.91
C LYS A 13 19.88 -8.54 32.37
N SER A 14 19.54 -7.62 31.45
CA SER A 14 19.25 -6.20 31.77
C SER A 14 17.75 -5.91 31.83
N ALA A 15 16.92 -6.87 31.43
CA ALA A 15 15.47 -6.76 31.50
C ALA A 15 15.01 -6.86 32.96
N GLU A 16 14.24 -5.86 33.38
CA GLU A 16 13.73 -5.76 34.74
C GLU A 16 12.75 -6.92 35.02
N GLN A 17 13.07 -7.75 36.02
CA GLN A 17 12.29 -8.96 36.36
C GLN A 17 10.81 -8.67 36.69
N ILE A 18 10.53 -7.44 37.12
CA ILE A 18 9.17 -6.94 37.39
C ILE A 18 8.28 -7.02 36.13
N PHE A 19 8.86 -6.81 34.95
CA PHE A 19 8.17 -6.82 33.66
C PHE A 19 8.18 -8.18 32.95
N ILE A 20 8.88 -9.18 33.51
CA ILE A 20 9.04 -10.50 32.89
C ILE A 20 8.33 -11.58 33.69
N SER A 21 8.61 -11.67 35.00
CA SER A 21 8.29 -12.86 35.80
C SER A 21 7.70 -12.53 37.18
N ALA A 22 8.21 -11.50 37.86
CA ALA A 22 7.83 -11.21 39.25
C ALA A 22 6.49 -10.47 39.38
N GLY A 23 6.09 -9.75 38.32
CA GLY A 23 4.90 -8.91 38.31
C GLY A 23 5.06 -7.62 39.13
N PHE A 24 4.20 -6.64 38.83
CA PHE A 24 4.28 -5.33 39.45
C PHE A 24 3.39 -5.24 40.71
N ARG A 25 4.00 -5.07 41.88
CA ARG A 25 3.29 -5.10 43.17
C ARG A 25 3.02 -3.73 43.78
N ASN A 26 3.75 -2.69 43.39
CA ASN A 26 3.65 -1.36 44.02
C ASN A 26 3.07 -0.31 43.06
N TRP A 27 1.79 -0.45 42.69
CA TRP A 27 1.15 0.42 41.69
C TRP A 27 1.14 1.91 42.04
N LYS A 28 1.33 2.29 43.31
CA LYS A 28 1.49 3.69 43.72
C LYS A 28 2.75 4.34 43.14
N LYS A 29 3.79 3.55 42.83
CA LYS A 29 5.07 3.99 42.23
C LYS A 29 5.23 3.57 40.76
N SER A 30 4.10 3.28 40.10
CA SER A 30 4.06 2.81 38.72
C SER A 30 4.75 3.76 37.75
N ARG A 31 4.43 5.06 37.85
CA ARG A 31 4.95 6.09 36.97
C ARG A 31 6.47 6.19 37.01
N GLU A 32 7.05 6.13 38.20
CA GLU A 32 8.51 6.17 38.40
C GLU A 32 9.19 4.92 37.83
N ALA A 33 8.56 3.75 37.99
CA ALA A 33 9.08 2.50 37.47
C ALA A 33 8.98 2.42 35.94
N PHE A 34 7.85 2.84 35.34
CA PHE A 34 7.73 2.97 33.90
C PHE A 34 8.73 3.99 33.34
N SER A 35 8.92 5.11 34.06
CA SER A 35 9.91 6.12 33.67
C SER A 35 11.34 5.58 33.72
N ARG A 36 11.65 4.65 34.63
CA ARG A 36 12.95 3.97 34.68
C ARG A 36 13.08 2.96 33.55
N HIS A 37 12.04 2.15 33.34
CA HIS A 37 11.99 1.13 32.30
C HIS A 37 12.15 1.71 30.90
N GLN A 38 11.42 2.77 30.54
CA GLN A 38 11.50 3.39 29.20
C GLN A 38 12.91 3.91 28.88
N ASN A 39 13.68 4.30 29.90
CA ASN A 39 15.06 4.78 29.77
C ASN A 39 16.09 3.65 29.97
N SER A 40 15.65 2.43 30.25
CA SER A 40 16.54 1.29 30.48
C SER A 40 17.17 0.81 29.17
N LYS A 41 18.38 0.27 29.27
CA LYS A 41 19.09 -0.31 28.12
C LYS A 41 18.29 -1.43 27.46
N ALA A 42 17.55 -2.23 28.22
CA ALA A 42 16.73 -3.31 27.69
C ALA A 42 15.62 -2.77 26.76
N HIS A 43 14.90 -1.74 27.21
CA HIS A 43 13.85 -1.11 26.42
C HIS A 43 14.42 -0.42 25.16
N LEU A 44 15.51 0.33 25.31
CA LEU A 44 16.15 1.02 24.18
C LEU A 44 16.68 0.04 23.12
N ILE A 45 17.29 -1.07 23.54
CA ILE A 45 17.76 -2.07 22.59
C ILE A 45 16.57 -2.78 21.94
N ALA A 46 15.51 -3.11 22.68
CA ALA A 46 14.29 -3.66 22.09
C ALA A 46 13.71 -2.73 21.02
N LEU A 47 13.58 -1.42 21.31
CA LEU A 47 13.14 -0.43 20.31
C LEU A 47 14.04 -0.40 19.08
N ASN A 48 15.36 -0.44 19.27
CA ASN A 48 16.30 -0.41 18.15
C ASN A 48 16.25 -1.70 17.34
N THR A 49 16.12 -2.86 18.00
CA THR A 49 15.95 -4.16 17.36
C THR A 49 14.64 -4.21 16.60
N GLU A 50 13.51 -3.77 17.16
CA GLU A 50 12.23 -3.67 16.47
C GLU A 50 12.31 -2.72 15.26
N ALA A 51 12.96 -1.57 15.41
CA ALA A 51 13.19 -0.62 14.32
C ALA A 51 14.09 -1.18 13.20
N HIS A 52 14.96 -2.14 13.51
CA HIS A 52 15.82 -2.81 12.53
C HIS A 52 15.20 -4.08 11.93
N ILE A 53 14.32 -4.77 12.67
CA ILE A 53 13.60 -5.97 12.21
C ILE A 53 12.45 -5.60 11.26
N HIS A 54 11.87 -4.42 11.45
CA HIS A 54 10.77 -3.95 10.63
C HIS A 54 11.15 -2.75 9.80
N ASP A 55 10.93 -2.83 8.48
CA ASP A 55 10.88 -1.64 7.63
C ASP A 55 9.97 -0.61 8.30
N SER A 56 10.45 0.64 8.41
CA SER A 56 9.68 1.69 9.05
C SER A 56 8.26 1.73 8.47
N ILE A 57 7.25 1.94 9.33
CA ILE A 57 5.84 2.03 8.89
C ILE A 57 5.70 3.03 7.73
N ARG A 58 6.50 4.10 7.75
CA ARG A 58 6.59 5.07 6.64
C ARG A 58 6.99 4.43 5.31
N ILE A 59 8.00 3.56 5.27
CA ILE A 59 8.43 2.84 4.06
C ILE A 59 7.33 1.87 3.59
N LYS A 60 6.70 1.15 4.53
CA LYS A 60 5.60 0.22 4.23
C LYS A 60 4.36 0.91 3.68
N LEU A 61 4.08 2.15 4.11
CA LEU A 61 2.97 2.95 3.58
C LEU A 61 3.33 3.69 2.29
N CYS A 62 4.56 4.17 2.17
CA CYS A 62 5.02 4.92 1.00
C CYS A 62 5.20 4.01 -0.23
N SER A 63 5.72 2.79 -0.03
CA SER A 63 6.06 1.90 -1.16
C SER A 63 4.86 1.40 -1.99
N PRO A 64 3.68 1.04 -1.44
CA PRO A 64 2.52 0.68 -2.25
C PRO A 64 1.95 1.90 -2.98
N SER A 65 1.90 3.07 -2.32
CA SER A 65 1.43 4.31 -2.93
C SER A 65 2.31 4.75 -4.09
N ALA A 66 3.64 4.73 -3.90
CA ALA A 66 4.59 5.08 -4.95
C ALA A 66 4.50 4.12 -6.15
N ARG A 67 4.33 2.80 -5.90
CA ARG A 67 4.14 1.82 -6.98
C ARG A 67 2.83 2.03 -7.74
N ALA A 68 1.74 2.34 -7.03
CA ALA A 68 0.45 2.62 -7.66
C ALA A 68 0.50 3.90 -8.49
N GLU A 69 1.19 4.94 -8.00
CA GLU A 69 1.43 6.18 -8.73
C GLU A 69 2.22 5.95 -10.01
N GLU A 70 3.34 5.22 -9.95
CA GLU A 70 4.14 4.94 -11.14
C GLU A 70 3.37 4.10 -12.16
N ALA A 71 2.64 3.06 -11.71
CA ALA A 71 1.78 2.27 -12.60
C ALA A 71 0.70 3.14 -13.29
N ALA A 72 0.09 4.08 -12.55
CA ALA A 72 -0.87 5.03 -13.10
C ALA A 72 -0.22 5.98 -14.12
N ARG A 73 1.01 6.43 -13.84
CA ARG A 73 1.77 7.33 -14.72
C ARG A 73 2.11 6.65 -16.04
N LEU A 74 2.56 5.40 -15.99
CA LEU A 74 2.85 4.60 -17.19
C LEU A 74 1.59 4.37 -18.03
N ALA A 75 0.48 3.99 -17.41
CA ALA A 75 -0.79 3.83 -18.11
C ALA A 75 -1.27 5.15 -18.76
N LEU A 76 -1.13 6.28 -18.07
CA LEU A 76 -1.48 7.60 -18.62
C LEU A 76 -0.64 7.95 -19.87
N LEU A 77 0.66 7.65 -19.84
CA LEU A 77 1.52 7.88 -21.00
C LEU A 77 1.08 7.07 -22.22
N GLN A 78 0.65 5.82 -22.02
CA GLN A 78 0.10 4.99 -23.11
C GLN A 78 -1.20 5.58 -23.66
N ILE A 79 -2.10 6.04 -22.78
CA ILE A 79 -3.36 6.68 -23.14
C ILE A 79 -3.13 7.93 -23.99
N VAL A 80 -2.25 8.83 -23.55
CA VAL A 80 -1.90 10.04 -24.31
C VAL A 80 -1.18 9.68 -25.60
N GLY A 81 -0.32 8.65 -25.57
CA GLY A 81 0.36 8.10 -26.74
C GLY A 81 -0.62 7.61 -27.82
N ALA A 82 -1.69 6.93 -27.41
CA ALA A 82 -2.75 6.46 -28.30
C ALA A 82 -3.51 7.64 -28.96
N VAL A 83 -3.88 8.67 -28.19
CA VAL A 83 -4.52 9.88 -28.74
C VAL A 83 -3.62 10.55 -29.77
N ARG A 84 -2.33 10.71 -29.45
CA ARG A 84 -1.34 11.30 -30.34
C ARG A 84 -1.17 10.48 -31.62
N TYR A 85 -1.11 9.15 -31.51
CA TYR A 85 -1.00 8.26 -32.66
C TYR A 85 -2.19 8.41 -33.60
N LEU A 86 -3.42 8.30 -33.08
CA LEU A 86 -4.63 8.42 -33.88
C LEU A 86 -4.78 9.80 -34.52
N SER A 87 -4.42 10.86 -33.78
CA SER A 87 -4.44 12.23 -34.27
C SER A 87 -3.48 12.43 -35.44
N LYS A 88 -2.27 11.85 -35.37
CA LYS A 88 -1.30 11.89 -36.48
C LYS A 88 -1.79 11.15 -37.72
N GLN A 89 -2.56 10.08 -37.54
CA GLN A 89 -3.16 9.32 -38.64
C GLN A 89 -4.46 9.92 -39.18
N GLY A 90 -5.00 10.97 -38.52
CA GLY A 90 -6.31 11.53 -38.86
C GLY A 90 -7.49 10.59 -38.54
N LEU A 91 -7.28 9.61 -37.67
CA LEU A 91 -8.31 8.64 -37.29
C LEU A 91 -9.18 9.19 -36.16
N ALA A 92 -10.50 9.02 -36.30
CA ALA A 92 -11.44 9.37 -35.24
C ALA A 92 -11.19 8.52 -33.99
N LEU A 93 -11.22 9.14 -32.80
CA LEU A 93 -11.04 8.42 -31.53
C LEU A 93 -12.23 7.51 -31.22
N ARG A 94 -13.45 7.97 -31.54
CA ARG A 94 -14.72 7.27 -31.29
C ARG A 94 -15.26 6.69 -32.60
N GLY A 95 -15.85 5.50 -32.52
CA GLY A 95 -16.60 4.85 -33.59
C GLY A 95 -18.10 5.15 -33.50
N HIS A 96 -18.90 4.43 -34.27
CA HIS A 96 -20.36 4.59 -34.24
C HIS A 96 -20.96 4.15 -32.89
N SER A 97 -20.40 3.10 -32.29
CA SER A 97 -20.75 2.65 -30.94
C SER A 97 -19.65 2.98 -29.92
N ASN A 98 -20.01 2.94 -28.63
CA ASN A 98 -19.05 3.12 -27.53
C ASN A 98 -18.03 1.97 -27.43
N LYS A 99 -18.20 0.84 -28.15
CA LYS A 99 -17.34 -0.36 -28.05
C LYS A 99 -16.38 -0.56 -29.22
N GLU A 100 -16.58 0.19 -30.32
CA GLU A 100 -15.90 -0.01 -31.61
C GLU A 100 -15.03 1.19 -32.00
N GLY A 101 -14.70 2.07 -31.05
CA GLY A 101 -13.83 3.21 -31.32
C GLY A 101 -12.37 2.81 -31.51
N ASN A 102 -11.69 3.43 -32.48
CA ASN A 102 -10.26 3.20 -32.74
C ASN A 102 -9.41 3.37 -31.49
N PHE A 103 -9.76 4.34 -30.63
CA PHE A 103 -9.06 4.56 -29.37
C PHE A 103 -9.18 3.40 -28.41
N GLN A 104 -10.38 2.84 -28.25
CA GLN A 104 -10.59 1.74 -27.33
C GLN A 104 -9.94 0.45 -27.85
N ASN A 105 -10.01 0.20 -29.16
CA ASN A 105 -9.35 -0.95 -29.77
C ASN A 105 -7.84 -0.84 -29.63
N TYR A 106 -7.26 0.32 -29.94
CA TYR A 106 -5.82 0.55 -29.77
C TYR A 106 -5.34 0.33 -28.33
N LEU A 107 -6.11 0.79 -27.34
CA LEU A 107 -5.77 0.58 -25.94
C LEU A 107 -5.93 -0.87 -25.49
N LYS A 108 -6.89 -1.62 -26.05
CA LYS A 108 -7.02 -3.06 -25.80
C LYS A 108 -5.82 -3.81 -26.35
N ASP A 109 -5.42 -3.54 -27.60
CA ASP A 109 -4.25 -4.15 -28.22
C ASP A 109 -2.99 -3.85 -27.39
N LYS A 110 -2.79 -2.60 -26.95
CA LYS A 110 -1.65 -2.24 -26.09
C LYS A 110 -1.70 -2.86 -24.70
N ALA A 111 -2.89 -3.15 -24.19
CA ALA A 111 -3.06 -3.79 -22.90
C ALA A 111 -2.71 -5.29 -22.92
N GLU A 112 -2.62 -5.92 -24.09
CA GLU A 112 -2.12 -7.31 -24.19
C GLU A 112 -0.64 -7.41 -23.77
N ASP A 113 0.15 -6.39 -24.12
CA ASP A 113 1.59 -6.33 -23.82
C ASP A 113 1.91 -5.60 -22.50
N ASP A 114 1.02 -4.73 -22.00
CA ASP A 114 1.23 -3.92 -20.79
C ASP A 114 0.24 -4.28 -19.67
N PRO A 115 0.66 -5.07 -18.66
CA PRO A 115 -0.21 -5.47 -17.55
C PRO A 115 -0.66 -4.30 -16.68
N ASN A 116 0.10 -3.21 -16.60
CA ASN A 116 -0.30 -2.02 -15.84
C ASN A 116 -1.45 -1.30 -16.55
N LEU A 117 -1.36 -1.18 -17.88
CA LEU A 117 -2.44 -0.63 -18.70
C LEU A 117 -3.69 -1.52 -18.63
N ALA A 118 -3.54 -2.84 -18.73
CA ALA A 118 -4.67 -3.77 -18.59
C ALA A 118 -5.39 -3.63 -17.25
N SER A 119 -4.64 -3.56 -16.15
CA SER A 119 -5.18 -3.34 -14.81
C SER A 119 -5.89 -2.00 -14.70
N TRP A 120 -5.28 -0.94 -15.25
CA TRP A 120 -5.86 0.40 -15.25
C TRP A 120 -7.19 0.49 -16.01
N LEU A 121 -7.28 -0.15 -17.18
CA LEU A 121 -8.50 -0.16 -18.00
C LEU A 121 -9.65 -0.95 -17.36
N LYS A 122 -9.34 -1.96 -16.53
CA LYS A 122 -10.33 -2.76 -15.79
C LYS A 122 -10.84 -2.06 -14.53
N ARG A 123 -10.19 -0.98 -14.09
CA ARG A 123 -10.57 -0.28 -12.86
C ARG A 123 -11.95 0.34 -13.00
N GLU A 124 -12.87 -0.06 -12.13
CA GLU A 124 -14.13 0.66 -11.95
C GLU A 124 -13.83 2.04 -11.38
N GLN A 125 -14.25 3.08 -12.09
CA GLN A 125 -14.20 4.44 -11.54
C GLN A 125 -15.31 4.51 -10.49
N PRO A 126 -15.01 4.71 -9.19
CA PRO A 126 -16.06 4.96 -8.23
C PRO A 126 -16.81 6.20 -8.71
N HIS A 127 -18.14 6.10 -8.81
CA HIS A 127 -19.05 7.12 -9.35
C HIS A 127 -19.13 8.36 -8.46
N THR A 128 -17.99 8.96 -8.11
CA THR A 128 -17.84 10.05 -7.15
C THR A 128 -18.25 11.39 -7.76
N SER A 129 -19.52 11.45 -8.16
CA SER A 129 -20.34 12.64 -8.03
C SER A 129 -21.71 12.21 -7.49
N PRO A 130 -22.25 12.85 -6.43
CA PRO A 130 -23.54 12.48 -5.82
C PRO A 130 -24.72 12.37 -6.81
N LYS A 131 -24.62 12.97 -8.00
CA LYS A 131 -25.67 12.99 -9.03
C LYS A 131 -25.89 11.64 -9.73
N ASN A 132 -24.93 10.73 -9.72
CA ASN A 132 -25.03 9.48 -10.49
C ASN A 132 -25.74 8.33 -9.75
N ARG A 133 -26.07 8.48 -8.46
CA ARG A 133 -26.82 7.44 -7.69
C ARG A 133 -28.29 7.25 -8.13
N LYS A 134 -28.87 8.18 -8.89
CA LYS A 134 -30.32 8.18 -9.19
C LYS A 134 -30.74 7.47 -10.47
N GLN A 135 -29.79 6.97 -11.27
CA GLN A 135 -30.11 6.31 -12.55
C GLN A 135 -30.39 4.81 -12.39
N ASP A 136 -29.81 4.15 -11.38
CA ASP A 136 -29.91 2.69 -11.24
C ASP A 136 -31.11 2.22 -10.40
N THR A 137 -31.92 3.13 -9.84
CA THR A 137 -33.08 2.79 -9.00
C THR A 137 -34.42 2.82 -9.73
N LYS A 138 -34.44 3.02 -11.06
CA LYS A 138 -35.69 3.07 -11.85
C LYS A 138 -36.01 1.80 -12.64
N HIS A 139 -35.30 0.69 -12.41
CA HIS A 139 -35.57 -0.60 -13.07
C HIS A 139 -35.78 -1.74 -12.07
N TYR A 140 -36.63 -1.50 -11.06
CA TYR A 140 -37.42 -2.56 -10.46
C TYR A 140 -38.81 -2.00 -10.15
N ARG A 141 -39.82 -2.80 -10.50
CA ARG A 141 -41.25 -2.54 -10.39
C ARG A 141 -41.68 -1.96 -9.05
#